data_AF-H0GCK0-F1
#
_entry.id   AF-H0GCK0-F1
#
_cell.length_a   1.000
_cell.length_b   1.000
_cell.length_c   1.000
_cell.angle_alpha   90.00
_cell.angle_beta   90.00
_cell.angle_gamma   90.00
#
_symmetry.space_group_name_H-M   'P 1'
#
loop_
_entity.id
_entity.type
_entity.pdbx_description
1 polymer ?
#
loop_
_entity_poly.entity_id
_entity_poly.type
_entity_poly.pdbx_seq_one_letter_code
_entity_poly.pdbx_strand_id
1 'polypeptide(L)'
;MYHHYHAFQGRKLTDQERARVLEFQDSIHYSPRYSDDNYEYRHVMLPKAMLKVIPSDYFNSEVGTLRILTEDEWRGLGITQSLGWEHYECHAPEPHILLFKRPLNYEAELRAATAAAQQQQQQQQQQQQQQQQHQTQSISNDMQVPPQIS
;
A
#
# COMPACT_ATOMS: atom_id res chain seq x y z
N MET A 1 -18.79 -2.20 -10.05
CA MET A 1 -17.64 -1.56 -9.36
C MET A 1 -16.51 -2.57 -9.29
N TYR A 2 -15.44 -2.38 -10.07
CA TYR A 2 -14.27 -3.25 -9.99
C TYR A 2 -13.49 -2.91 -8.72
N HIS A 3 -13.43 -3.85 -7.78
CA HIS A 3 -12.57 -3.72 -6.62
C HIS A 3 -11.15 -4.06 -7.08
N HIS A 4 -10.22 -3.11 -6.90
CA HIS A 4 -8.80 -3.40 -7.11
C HIS A 4 -8.34 -4.30 -5.96
N TYR A 5 -7.98 -5.55 -6.28
CA TYR A 5 -7.57 -6.53 -5.27
C TYR A 5 -6.13 -6.25 -4.85
N HIS A 6 -5.94 -5.93 -3.57
CA HIS A 6 -4.62 -5.90 -2.95
C HIS A 6 -4.22 -7.31 -2.51
N ALA A 7 -3.16 -7.86 -3.08
CA ALA A 7 -2.62 -9.15 -2.68
C ALA A 7 -1.71 -8.98 -1.45
N PHE A 8 -2.08 -9.64 -0.35
CA PHE A 8 -1.34 -9.59 0.92
C PHE A 8 0.10 -10.07 0.74
N GLN A 9 1.07 -9.27 1.20
CA GLN A 9 2.50 -9.55 1.17
C GLN A 9 2.99 -10.01 2.54
N GLY A 10 3.69 -11.14 2.57
CA GLY A 10 4.21 -11.75 3.80
C GLY A 10 3.22 -12.75 4.41
N ARG A 11 3.42 -13.04 5.70
CA ARG A 11 2.64 -14.05 6.42
C ARG A 11 1.37 -13.41 6.96
N LYS A 12 0.20 -13.91 6.54
CA LYS A 12 -1.09 -13.40 7.02
C LYS A 12 -1.47 -14.04 8.37
N LEU A 13 -2.00 -13.25 9.29
CA LEU A 13 -2.62 -13.80 10.50
C LEU A 13 -3.88 -14.59 10.15
N THR A 14 -4.07 -15.73 10.81
CA THR A 14 -5.36 -16.41 10.87
C THR A 14 -6.37 -15.55 11.64
N ASP A 15 -7.66 -15.82 11.49
CA ASP A 15 -8.71 -15.07 12.20
C ASP A 15 -8.55 -15.16 13.72
N GLN A 16 -8.12 -16.33 14.24
CA GLN A 16 -7.90 -16.55 15.65
C GLN A 16 -6.69 -15.78 16.20
N GLU A 17 -5.58 -15.73 15.44
CA GLU A 17 -4.40 -14.93 15.82
C GLU A 17 -4.72 -13.44 15.77
N ARG A 18 -5.40 -13.00 14.70
CA ARG A 18 -5.84 -11.61 14.53
C ARG A 18 -6.72 -11.15 15.70
N ALA A 19 -7.71 -11.96 16.09
CA ALA A 19 -8.57 -11.63 17.23
C ALA A 19 -7.76 -11.35 18.51
N ARG A 20 -6.82 -12.23 18.85
CA ARG A 20 -5.98 -12.09 20.06
C ARG A 20 -5.08 -10.87 20.01
N VAL A 21 -4.51 -10.57 18.84
CA VAL A 21 -3.60 -9.43 18.69
C VAL A 21 -4.36 -8.10 18.74
N LEU A 22 -5.55 -8.04 18.13
CA LEU A 22 -6.37 -6.82 18.09
C LEU A 22 -6.99 -6.43 19.43
N GLU A 23 -7.06 -7.33 20.42
CA GLU A 23 -7.44 -6.98 21.80
C GLU A 23 -6.54 -5.88 22.39
N PHE A 24 -5.31 -5.73 21.88
CA PHE A 24 -4.34 -4.74 22.35
C PHE A 24 -4.30 -3.45 21.52
N GLN A 25 -5.13 -3.33 20.47
CA GLN A 25 -5.00 -2.27 19.45
C GLN A 25 -5.05 -0.86 20.06
N ASP A 26 -5.99 -0.60 20.97
CA ASP A 26 -6.18 0.72 21.60
C ASP A 26 -5.05 1.09 22.58
N SER A 27 -4.22 0.11 22.97
CA SER A 27 -3.08 0.31 23.87
C SER A 27 -1.76 0.51 23.13
N ILE A 28 -1.76 0.49 21.79
CA ILE A 28 -0.58 0.78 20.97
C ILE A 28 -0.26 2.27 21.06
N HIS A 29 0.98 2.60 21.43
CA HIS A 29 1.43 3.98 21.53
C HIS A 29 2.26 4.39 20.31
N TYR A 30 2.00 5.60 19.80
CA TYR A 30 2.67 6.15 18.62
C TYR A 30 3.45 7.40 19.02
N SER A 31 4.75 7.43 18.73
CA SER A 31 5.55 8.62 19.01
C SER A 31 5.15 9.81 18.14
N PRO A 32 5.50 11.04 18.56
CA PRO A 32 5.64 12.15 17.63
C PRO A 32 6.57 11.79 16.48
N ARG A 33 6.38 12.46 15.34
CA ARG A 33 7.21 12.30 14.15
C ARG A 33 8.43 13.22 14.27
N TYR A 34 9.58 12.75 13.84
CA TYR A 34 10.84 13.51 13.77
C TYR A 34 11.50 13.23 12.43
N SER A 35 12.37 14.11 11.95
CA SER A 35 12.94 13.99 10.60
C SER A 35 14.41 14.37 10.56
N ASP A 36 15.12 13.80 9.60
CA ASP A 36 16.40 14.31 9.10
C ASP A 36 16.21 14.93 7.70
N ASP A 37 17.28 15.05 6.90
CA ASP A 37 17.24 15.64 5.57
C ASP A 37 16.55 14.76 4.52
N ASN A 38 16.34 13.46 4.79
CA ASN A 38 15.87 12.48 3.81
C ASN A 38 14.58 11.77 4.23
N TYR A 39 14.40 11.52 5.53
CA TYR A 39 13.33 10.68 6.06
C TYR A 39 12.59 11.34 7.23
N GLU A 40 11.31 10.99 7.32
CA GLU A 40 10.48 11.13 8.51
C GLU A 40 10.51 9.80 9.29
N TYR A 41 10.59 9.87 10.61
CA TYR A 41 10.73 8.75 11.52
C TYR A 41 9.67 8.79 12.61
N ARG A 42 9.38 7.60 13.14
CA ARG A 42 8.51 7.38 14.29
C ARG A 42 8.84 6.03 14.90
N HIS A 43 8.62 5.88 16.19
CA HIS A 43 8.55 4.57 16.81
C HIS A 43 7.13 4.26 17.28
N VAL A 44 6.77 2.98 17.22
CA VAL A 44 5.52 2.45 17.76
C VAL A 44 5.86 1.52 18.91
N MET A 45 5.21 1.72 20.06
CA MET A 45 5.39 0.89 21.23
C MET A 45 4.17 -0.01 21.41
N LEU A 46 4.39 -1.31 21.35
CA LEU A 46 3.38 -2.31 21.64
C LEU A 46 3.27 -2.52 23.15
N PRO A 47 2.08 -2.84 23.69
CA PRO A 47 1.96 -3.34 25.04
C PRO A 47 2.82 -4.59 25.23
N LYS A 48 3.64 -4.67 26.29
CA LYS A 48 4.52 -5.83 26.52
C LYS A 48 3.75 -7.16 26.58
N ALA A 49 2.48 -7.14 27.02
CA ALA A 49 1.61 -8.31 27.03
C ALA A 49 1.24 -8.78 25.61
N MET A 50 1.14 -7.88 24.64
CA MET A 50 0.84 -8.18 23.24
C MET A 50 1.93 -9.07 22.62
N LEU A 51 3.20 -8.91 23.01
CA LEU A 51 4.30 -9.74 22.51
C LEU A 51 4.08 -11.24 22.75
N LYS A 52 3.29 -11.62 23.76
CA LYS A 52 3.00 -13.03 24.09
C LYS A 52 1.96 -13.67 23.16
N VAL A 53 1.18 -12.87 22.44
CA VAL A 53 0.12 -13.35 21.54
C VAL A 53 0.47 -13.19 20.06
N ILE A 54 1.56 -12.48 19.75
CA ILE A 54 2.10 -12.42 18.38
C ILE A 54 2.65 -13.81 18.01
N PRO A 55 2.38 -14.32 16.79
CA PRO A 55 2.90 -15.61 16.37
C PRO A 55 4.42 -15.67 16.37
N SER A 56 4.99 -16.82 16.74
CA SER A 56 6.44 -16.99 16.91
C SER A 56 7.24 -16.74 15.63
N ASP A 57 6.66 -16.97 14.45
CA ASP A 57 7.28 -16.74 13.15
C ASP A 57 7.37 -15.25 12.74
N TYR A 58 6.83 -14.35 13.56
CA TYR A 58 7.07 -12.91 13.48
C TYR A 58 8.31 -12.49 14.28
N PHE A 59 8.92 -13.39 15.05
CA PHE A 59 10.12 -13.11 15.81
C PHE A 59 11.35 -13.68 15.12
N ASN A 60 12.48 -12.99 15.27
CA ASN A 60 13.78 -13.54 14.98
C ASN A 60 14.24 -14.37 16.20
N SER A 61 14.40 -15.68 16.01
CA SER A 61 14.78 -16.62 17.08
C SER A 61 16.15 -16.34 17.71
N GLU A 62 17.06 -15.65 17.02
CA GLU A 62 18.40 -15.35 17.52
C GLU A 62 18.40 -14.16 18.49
N VAL A 63 17.60 -13.14 18.17
CA VAL A 63 17.62 -11.84 18.88
C VAL A 63 16.43 -11.69 19.84
N GLY A 64 15.33 -12.44 19.62
CA GLY A 64 14.11 -12.33 20.41
C GLY A 64 13.28 -11.07 20.11
N THR A 65 13.65 -10.30 19.08
CA THR A 65 12.89 -9.18 18.55
C THR A 65 11.95 -9.62 17.44
N LEU A 66 10.96 -8.79 17.12
CA LEU A 66 10.22 -8.96 15.87
C LEU A 66 11.18 -8.84 14.69
N ARG A 67 11.02 -9.71 13.68
CA ARG A 67 11.71 -9.55 12.40
C ARG A 67 11.20 -8.29 11.69
N ILE A 68 11.88 -7.90 10.61
CA ILE A 68 11.34 -6.87 9.71
C ILE A 68 9.99 -7.35 9.15
N LEU A 69 8.99 -6.47 9.22
CA LEU A 69 7.60 -6.76 8.89
C LEU A 69 7.22 -5.97 7.64
N THR A 70 6.51 -6.61 6.72
CA THR A 70 5.91 -5.92 5.57
C THR A 70 4.79 -4.99 6.02
N GLU A 71 4.36 -4.07 5.14
CA GLU A 71 3.23 -3.18 5.41
C GLU A 71 1.97 -3.94 5.82
N ASP A 72 1.66 -5.02 5.12
CA ASP A 72 0.52 -5.86 5.42
C ASP A 72 0.63 -6.58 6.77
N GLU A 73 1.83 -7.02 7.15
CA GLU A 73 2.07 -7.72 8.41
C GLU A 73 1.89 -6.80 9.61
N TRP A 74 2.55 -5.63 9.62
CA TRP A 74 2.44 -4.72 10.76
C TRP A 74 1.05 -4.09 10.84
N ARG A 75 0.38 -3.81 9.70
CA ARG A 75 -1.04 -3.42 9.69
C ARG A 75 -1.93 -4.54 10.21
N GLY A 76 -1.58 -5.79 9.90
CA GLY A 76 -2.24 -6.99 10.41
C GLY A 76 -2.21 -7.09 11.94
N LEU A 77 -1.15 -6.60 12.59
CA LEU A 77 -1.02 -6.51 14.04
C LEU A 77 -1.85 -5.38 14.68
N GLY A 78 -2.59 -4.60 13.91
CA GLY A 78 -3.42 -3.49 14.41
C GLY A 78 -2.72 -2.14 14.47
N ILE A 79 -1.43 -2.07 14.09
CA ILE A 79 -0.69 -0.81 13.97
C ILE A 79 -1.31 0.00 12.83
N THR A 80 -1.77 1.21 13.14
CA THR A 80 -2.50 2.08 12.21
C THR A 80 -1.71 3.35 11.97
N GLN A 81 -1.19 3.51 10.76
CA GLN A 81 -0.43 4.68 10.32
C GLN A 81 -0.84 5.08 8.90
N SER A 82 -0.45 6.28 8.47
CA SER A 82 -0.60 6.72 7.08
C SER A 82 0.19 5.82 6.11
N LEU A 83 0.06 6.04 4.80
CA LEU A 83 0.81 5.28 3.79
C LEU A 83 2.30 5.65 3.79
N GLY A 84 3.14 4.69 3.37
CA GLY A 84 4.56 4.89 3.10
C GLY A 84 5.51 4.61 4.27
N TRP A 85 5.00 4.20 5.43
CA TRP A 85 5.86 3.84 6.56
C TRP A 85 6.48 2.46 6.38
N GLU A 86 7.80 2.39 6.51
CA GLU A 86 8.60 1.19 6.41
C GLU A 86 9.14 0.80 7.80
N HIS A 87 8.90 -0.44 8.24
CA HIS A 87 9.58 -1.00 9.41
C HIS A 87 11.02 -1.32 9.00
N TYR A 88 12.02 -0.61 9.54
CA TYR A 88 13.37 -0.63 8.96
C TYR A 88 14.44 -1.27 9.85
N GLU A 89 14.23 -1.37 11.16
CA GLU A 89 15.24 -1.89 12.08
C GLU A 89 14.62 -2.52 13.33
N CYS A 90 15.24 -3.60 13.80
CA CYS A 90 14.87 -4.29 15.03
C CYS A 90 15.58 -3.65 16.24
N HIS A 91 14.83 -3.14 17.20
CA HIS A 91 15.41 -2.54 18.41
C HIS A 91 15.65 -3.60 19.50
N ALA A 92 16.84 -4.21 19.52
CA ALA A 92 17.19 -5.31 20.43
C ALA A 92 16.96 -5.03 21.94
N PRO A 93 17.29 -3.84 22.48
CA PRO A 93 17.08 -3.56 23.90
C PRO A 93 15.61 -3.62 24.35
N GLU A 94 14.69 -3.20 23.48
CA GLU A 94 13.27 -3.13 23.80
C GLU A 94 12.42 -3.73 22.65
N PRO A 95 12.14 -5.06 22.66
CA PRO A 95 11.50 -5.78 21.54
C PRO A 95 10.05 -5.37 21.27
N HIS A 96 9.47 -4.57 22.16
CA HIS A 96 8.13 -4.00 22.02
C HIS A 96 8.14 -2.64 21.29
N ILE A 97 9.32 -2.13 20.92
CA ILE A 97 9.47 -0.90 20.14
C ILE A 97 9.79 -1.26 18.70
N LEU A 98 8.97 -0.78 17.78
CA LEU A 98 9.17 -0.92 16.33
C LEU A 98 9.54 0.43 15.74
N LEU A 99 10.57 0.44 14.89
CA LEU A 99 11.12 1.65 14.29
C LEU A 99 10.64 1.80 12.85
N PHE A 100 10.01 2.93 12.55
CA PHE A 100 9.47 3.24 11.24
C PHE A 100 10.15 4.46 10.63
N LYS A 101 10.34 4.41 9.31
CA LYS A 101 10.77 5.55 8.49
C LYS A 101 9.92 5.69 7.23
N ARG A 102 9.85 6.88 6.65
CA ARG A 102 9.18 7.17 5.38
C ARG A 102 9.91 8.31 4.66
N PRO A 103 10.05 8.31 3.33
CA PRO A 103 10.64 9.43 2.60
C PRO A 103 9.87 10.73 2.85
N LEU A 104 10.57 11.86 3.06
CA LEU A 104 9.92 13.15 3.33
C LEU A 104 8.93 13.59 2.23
N ASN A 105 9.28 13.32 0.98
CA ASN A 105 8.49 13.73 -0.18
C ASN A 105 7.41 12.71 -0.57
N TYR A 106 7.20 11.66 0.23
CA TYR A 106 6.29 10.56 -0.11
C TYR A 106 4.88 11.03 -0.51
N GLU A 107 4.29 11.96 0.25
CA GLU A 107 2.92 12.44 -0.03
C GLU A 107 2.85 13.33 -1.27
N ALA A 108 3.93 14.03 -1.61
CA ALA A 108 4.02 14.84 -2.82
C ALA A 108 4.19 13.92 -4.05
N GLU A 109 5.07 12.93 -3.95
CA GLU A 109 5.33 11.94 -4.99
C GLU A 109 4.08 11.10 -5.29
N LEU A 110 3.38 10.64 -4.24
CA LEU A 110 2.14 9.88 -4.40
C LEU A 110 1.05 10.68 -5.12
N ARG A 111 0.90 11.97 -4.80
CA ARG A 111 -0.04 12.87 -5.49
C ARG A 111 0.36 13.09 -6.95
N ALA A 112 1.64 13.32 -7.21
CA ALA A 112 2.15 13.51 -8.57
C ALA A 112 1.94 12.26 -9.44
N ALA A 113 2.24 11.08 -8.89
CA ALA A 113 2.04 9.80 -9.58
C ALA A 113 0.55 9.54 -9.88
N THR A 114 -0.33 9.82 -8.91
CA THR A 114 -1.78 9.68 -9.09
C THR A 114 -2.30 10.62 -10.18
N ALA A 115 -1.86 11.88 -10.20
CA ALA A 115 -2.24 12.84 -11.23
C ALA A 115 -1.73 12.43 -12.62
N ALA A 116 -0.48 11.98 -12.73
CA ALA A 116 0.09 11.52 -13.98
C ALA A 116 -0.66 10.30 -14.55
N ALA A 117 -1.01 9.32 -13.70
CA ALA A 117 -1.79 8.16 -14.11
C ALA A 117 -3.19 8.56 -14.64
N GLN A 118 -3.86 9.51 -13.98
CA GLN A 118 -5.15 10.04 -14.42
C GLN A 118 -5.05 10.74 -15.78
N GLN A 119 -4.01 11.55 -16.00
CA GLN A 119 -3.79 12.23 -17.28
C GLN A 119 -3.54 11.23 -18.42
N GLN A 120 -2.73 10.19 -18.18
CA GLN A 120 -2.47 9.15 -19.17
C GLN A 120 -3.75 8.38 -19.54
N GLN A 121 -4.60 8.05 -18.56
CA GLN A 121 -5.88 7.40 -18.83
C GLN A 121 -6.82 8.28 -19.66
N GLN A 122 -6.89 9.59 -19.37
CA GLN A 122 -7.70 10.52 -20.16
C GLN A 122 -7.20 10.64 -21.61
N GLN A 123 -5.89 10.72 -21.82
CA GLN A 123 -5.31 10.77 -23.17
C GLN A 123 -5.60 9.49 -23.97
N GLN A 124 -5.47 8.32 -23.34
CA GLN A 124 -5.79 7.04 -24.00
C GLN A 124 -7.28 6.96 -24.38
N GLN A 125 -8.18 7.42 -23.51
CA GLN A 125 -9.61 7.45 -23.82
C GLN A 125 -9.93 8.41 -24.98
N GLN A 126 -9.31 9.59 -25.02
CA GLN A 126 -9.48 10.54 -26.12
C GLN A 126 -8.97 9.98 -27.45
N GLN A 127 -7.81 9.32 -27.46
CA GLN A 127 -7.28 8.68 -28.67
C GLN A 127 -8.18 7.55 -29.18
N GLN A 128 -8.71 6.72 -28.28
CA GLN A 128 -9.66 5.66 -28.66
C GLN A 128 -10.95 6.23 -29.26
N GLN A 129 -11.48 7.31 -28.69
CA GLN A 129 -12.66 7.99 -29.24
C GLN A 129 -12.38 8.56 -30.65
N GLN A 130 -11.22 9.17 -30.86
CA GLN A 130 -10.83 9.70 -32.18
C GLN A 130 -10.67 8.59 -33.22
N GLN A 131 -10.09 7.45 -32.85
CA GLN A 131 -9.95 6.29 -33.75
C GLN A 131 -11.30 5.69 -34.12
N GLN A 132 -12.21 5.53 -33.15
CA GLN A 132 -13.57 5.05 -33.40
C GLN A 132 -14.31 5.99 -34.37
N GLN A 133 -14.22 7.31 -34.15
CA GLN A 133 -14.84 8.30 -35.05
C GLN A 133 -14.31 8.20 -36.48
N HIS A 134 -12.99 8.11 -36.67
CA HIS A 134 -12.38 7.94 -38.00
C HIS A 134 -12.85 6.65 -38.68
N GLN A 135 -12.94 5.54 -37.94
CA GLN A 135 -13.36 4.25 -38.48
C GLN A 135 -14.84 4.24 -38.89
N THR A 136 -15.73 4.88 -38.12
CA THR A 136 -17.14 5.04 -38.53
C THR A 136 -17.31 5.95 -39.75
N GLN A 137 -16.50 7.00 -39.88
CA GLN A 137 -16.55 7.89 -41.04
C GLN A 137 -16.03 7.21 -42.31
N SER A 138 -14.97 6.38 -42.22
CA SER A 138 -14.46 5.63 -43.37
C SER A 138 -15.44 4.55 -43.85
N ILE A 139 -16.07 3.82 -42.93
CA ILE A 139 -17.09 2.80 -43.26
C ILE A 139 -18.33 3.45 -43.91
N SER A 140 -18.75 4.62 -43.42
CA SER A 140 -19.90 5.34 -43.99
C SER A 140 -19.64 5.81 -45.42
N ASN A 141 -18.42 6.28 -45.73
CA ASN A 141 -18.04 6.68 -47.08
C ASN A 141 -17.96 5.49 -48.07
N ASP A 142 -17.51 4.30 -47.64
CA ASP A 142 -17.45 3.10 -48.48
C ASP A 142 -18.84 2.55 -48.86
N MET A 143 -19.85 2.76 -48.02
CA MET A 143 -21.23 2.33 -48.28
C MET A 143 -21.98 3.21 -49.30
N GLN A 144 -21.34 4.24 -49.84
CA GLN A 144 -21.96 5.28 -50.67
C GLN A 144 -21.55 5.24 -52.15
N VAL A 145 -20.82 4.20 -52.59
CA VAL A 145 -20.58 3.95 -54.02
C VAL A 145 -21.75 3.12 -54.58
N PRO A 146 -22.68 3.70 -55.37
CA PRO A 146 -23.77 2.94 -55.96
C PRO A 146 -23.22 1.90 -56.94
N PRO A 147 -23.83 0.70 -57.05
CA PRO A 147 -23.45 -0.24 -58.10
C PRO A 147 -23.66 0.44 -59.46
N GLN A 148 -22.61 0.55 -60.25
CA GLN A 148 -22.71 0.94 -61.65
C GLN A 148 -23.47 -0.17 -62.38
N ILE A 149 -24.75 0.08 -62.68
CA ILE A 149 -25.59 -0.84 -63.44
C ILE A 149 -25.30 -0.57 -64.93
N SER A 150 -24.75 -1.57 -65.63
CA SER A 150 -24.65 -1.63 -67.10
C SER A 150 -25.81 -2.42 -67.68
#